data_AF-A0A5X6P6L9-F1
#
_entry.id   AF-A0A5X6P6L9-F1
#
_cell.length_a   1.000
_cell.length_b   1.000
_cell.length_c   1.000
_cell.angle_alpha   90.00
_cell.angle_beta   90.00
_cell.angle_gamma   90.00
#
_symmetry.space_group_name_H-M   'P 1'
#
loop_
_entity.id
_entity.type
_entity.pdbx_description
1 polymer ?
#
loop_
_entity_poly.entity_id
_entity_poly.type
_entity_poly.pdbx_seq_one_letter_code
_entity_poly.pdbx_strand_id
1 'polypeptide(L)'
;MKKTLLAVSAALALTSSFTANAAENDQPQYLSDWWHQSVNVVGSYHTRFSPKLNNDVYLEYEAFAKKDWFDFYGYIDIPKTFDWGNGNDKGIWSDGSPLFMEIEPRFSIDKLTGADLSFGPFKEWYFANNYIYDMGDNKASRQSTWYMGLGTDIDTGLPMGLSLNVYAKYQWQNYGASNENEWDGYRFKVKYFV
;
A
#
# COMPACT_ATOMS: atom_id res chain seq x y z
N MET A 1 -24.60 -40.14 6.31
CA MET A 1 -23.67 -40.02 5.17
C MET A 1 -23.09 -38.60 5.17
N LYS A 2 -21.75 -38.53 5.14
CA LYS A 2 -20.85 -37.38 4.92
C LYS A 2 -21.07 -36.10 5.76
N LYS A 3 -20.33 -36.04 6.88
CA LYS A 3 -19.85 -34.79 7.49
C LYS A 3 -18.70 -34.27 6.63
N THR A 4 -18.75 -33.01 6.21
CA THR A 4 -17.62 -32.35 5.55
C THR A 4 -17.12 -31.27 6.50
N LEU A 5 -16.05 -31.59 7.24
CA LEU A 5 -15.21 -30.60 7.90
C LEU A 5 -14.46 -29.85 6.79
N LEU A 6 -14.64 -28.54 6.71
CA LEU A 6 -13.72 -27.65 6.00
C LEU A 6 -12.89 -26.94 7.06
N ALA A 7 -11.68 -27.48 7.27
CA ALA A 7 -10.58 -26.78 7.88
C ALA A 7 -9.71 -26.25 6.74
N VAL A 8 -9.57 -24.93 6.61
CA VAL A 8 -8.38 -24.32 6.02
C VAL A 8 -8.03 -23.10 6.85
N SER A 9 -7.00 -23.32 7.65
CA SER A 9 -6.30 -22.37 8.50
C SER A 9 -5.42 -21.48 7.62
N ALA A 10 -5.66 -20.17 7.61
CA ALA A 10 -4.65 -19.18 7.22
C ALA A 10 -4.19 -18.51 8.51
N ALA A 11 -3.22 -19.14 9.18
CA ALA A 11 -2.58 -18.56 10.35
C ALA A 11 -1.62 -17.46 9.88
N LEU A 12 -1.97 -16.21 10.20
CA LEU A 12 -1.07 -15.07 10.21
C LEU A 12 0.15 -15.40 11.07
N ALA A 13 1.33 -15.44 10.47
CA ALA A 13 2.59 -15.51 11.18
C ALA A 13 3.23 -14.12 11.18
N LEU A 14 2.89 -13.31 12.18
CA LEU A 14 3.74 -12.21 12.64
C LEU A 14 3.91 -12.34 14.14
N THR A 15 4.86 -13.18 14.54
CA THR A 15 5.30 -13.35 15.93
C THR A 15 6.20 -12.19 16.32
N SER A 16 5.69 -11.32 17.20
CA SER A 16 6.33 -10.62 18.32
C SER A 16 7.83 -10.27 18.26
N SER A 17 8.19 -9.00 18.55
CA SER A 17 9.31 -8.62 19.44
C SER A 17 9.44 -7.11 19.75
N PHE A 18 9.24 -6.78 21.04
CA PHE A 18 9.88 -5.79 21.93
C PHE A 18 9.73 -4.25 21.79
N THR A 19 9.34 -3.66 22.93
CA THR A 19 9.59 -2.28 23.38
C THR A 19 11.06 -2.08 23.81
N ALA A 20 11.75 -1.01 23.40
CA ALA A 20 12.77 -0.31 24.22
C ALA A 20 13.34 0.97 23.57
N ASN A 21 13.19 2.08 24.31
CA ASN A 21 14.14 3.16 24.63
C ASN A 21 15.06 3.79 23.56
N ALA A 22 15.03 5.13 23.58
CA ALA A 22 16.02 6.03 23.01
C ALA A 22 17.39 5.86 23.67
N ALA A 23 18.33 5.28 22.93
CA ALA A 23 19.76 5.52 23.00
C ALA A 23 20.29 5.24 21.59
N GLU A 24 21.03 6.17 20.97
CA GLU A 24 21.75 5.93 19.72
C GLU A 24 22.65 4.69 19.92
N ASN A 25 22.23 3.56 19.36
CA ASN A 25 23.03 2.34 19.36
C ASN A 25 23.93 2.37 18.12
N ASP A 26 25.23 2.58 18.34
CA ASP A 26 26.36 2.39 17.41
C ASP A 26 26.51 0.92 16.94
N GLN A 27 25.41 0.24 16.63
CA GLN A 27 25.43 -1.05 15.94
C GLN A 27 25.28 -0.78 14.43
N PRO A 28 26.05 -1.44 13.56
CA PRO A 28 25.86 -1.30 12.13
C PRO A 28 24.45 -1.80 11.77
N GLN A 29 23.60 -0.89 11.31
CA GLN A 29 22.28 -1.21 10.81
C GLN A 29 22.41 -1.83 9.42
N TYR A 30 21.93 -3.05 9.23
CA TYR A 30 21.83 -3.67 7.92
C TYR A 30 20.59 -3.16 7.18
N LEU A 31 20.62 -3.18 5.85
CA LEU A 31 19.45 -2.80 5.04
C LEU A 31 18.22 -3.65 5.38
N SER A 32 18.43 -4.94 5.66
CA SER A 32 17.37 -5.90 6.03
C SER A 32 16.71 -5.61 7.38
N ASP A 33 17.30 -4.75 8.23
CA ASP A 33 16.71 -4.39 9.52
C ASP A 33 15.49 -3.50 9.37
N TRP A 34 15.34 -2.83 8.22
CA TRP A 34 14.30 -1.84 8.00
C TRP A 34 13.70 -1.85 6.60
N TRP A 35 14.25 -2.59 5.63
CA TRP A 35 13.70 -2.76 4.29
C TRP A 35 13.41 -4.24 4.03
N HIS A 36 12.13 -4.56 3.86
CA HIS A 36 11.62 -5.92 3.67
C HIS A 36 10.99 -6.04 2.29
N GLN A 37 11.15 -7.20 1.66
CA GLN A 37 10.66 -7.46 0.31
C GLN A 37 9.95 -8.81 0.26
N SER A 38 8.91 -8.91 -0.56
CA SER A 38 8.21 -10.17 -0.85
C SER A 38 7.91 -10.30 -2.34
N VAL A 39 7.85 -11.54 -2.82
CA VAL A 39 7.30 -11.87 -4.15
C VAL A 39 6.17 -12.85 -3.93
N ASN A 40 4.99 -12.49 -4.40
CA ASN A 40 3.74 -13.20 -4.15
C ASN A 40 3.09 -13.66 -5.45
N VAL A 41 2.24 -14.67 -5.36
CA VAL A 41 1.25 -15.01 -6.38
C VAL A 41 -0.13 -14.70 -5.80
N VAL A 42 -0.87 -13.81 -6.46
CA VAL A 42 -2.17 -13.35 -5.98
C VAL A 42 -3.27 -13.88 -6.88
N GLY A 43 -4.29 -14.48 -6.28
CA GLY A 43 -5.51 -14.89 -6.97
C GLY A 43 -6.67 -13.99 -6.55
N SER A 44 -7.16 -13.17 -7.47
CA SER A 44 -8.27 -12.24 -7.23
C SER A 44 -9.58 -12.79 -7.79
N TYR A 45 -10.68 -12.53 -7.08
CA TYR A 45 -12.02 -12.97 -7.48
C TYR A 45 -13.02 -11.85 -7.25
N HIS A 46 -13.77 -11.48 -8.30
CA HIS A 46 -14.78 -10.43 -8.28
C HIS A 46 -14.24 -9.03 -7.94
N THR A 47 -13.09 -8.65 -8.50
CA THR A 47 -12.61 -7.27 -8.38
C THR A 47 -13.52 -6.30 -9.15
N ARG A 48 -13.59 -5.05 -8.68
CA ARG A 48 -14.61 -4.05 -9.10
C ARG A 48 -14.03 -2.67 -9.43
N PHE A 49 -12.72 -2.58 -9.64
CA PHE A 49 -12.11 -1.31 -10.06
C PHE A 49 -12.39 -0.96 -11.52
N SER A 50 -12.76 -1.96 -12.34
CA SER A 50 -13.20 -1.74 -13.72
C SER A 50 -14.73 -1.83 -13.84
N PRO A 51 -15.32 -1.37 -14.96
CA PRO A 51 -16.76 -1.46 -15.21
C PRO A 51 -17.33 -2.89 -15.25
N LYS A 52 -16.46 -3.91 -15.36
CA LYS A 52 -16.83 -5.33 -15.41
C LYS A 52 -16.15 -6.08 -14.26
N LEU A 53 -16.81 -7.12 -13.75
CA LEU A 53 -16.16 -8.01 -12.77
C LEU A 53 -14.93 -8.69 -13.39
N ASN A 54 -13.81 -8.63 -12.69
CA ASN A 54 -12.58 -9.31 -13.10
C ASN A 54 -12.17 -10.40 -12.10
N ASN A 55 -11.59 -11.48 -12.63
CA ASN A 55 -10.87 -12.50 -11.88
C ASN A 55 -9.52 -12.65 -12.57
N ASP A 56 -8.43 -12.58 -11.83
CA ASP A 56 -7.06 -12.60 -12.37
C ASP A 56 -6.16 -13.36 -11.39
N VAL A 57 -5.13 -14.03 -11.92
CA VAL A 57 -3.99 -14.55 -11.16
C VAL A 57 -2.70 -13.93 -11.69
N TYR A 58 -2.00 -13.21 -10.81
CA TYR A 58 -0.85 -12.39 -11.18
C TYR A 58 0.32 -12.52 -10.19
N LEU A 59 1.50 -12.08 -10.63
CA LEU A 59 2.65 -11.88 -9.74
C LEU A 59 2.56 -10.51 -9.09
N GLU A 60 2.96 -10.44 -7.83
CA GLU A 60 3.07 -9.20 -7.06
C GLU A 60 4.45 -9.12 -6.39
N TYR A 61 5.08 -7.96 -6.43
CA TYR A 61 6.24 -7.63 -5.61
C TYR A 61 5.83 -6.62 -4.57
N GLU A 62 6.10 -6.89 -3.30
CA GLU A 62 5.86 -5.97 -2.19
C GLU A 62 7.18 -5.51 -1.56
N ALA A 63 7.18 -4.27 -1.09
CA ALA A 63 8.22 -3.73 -0.24
C ALA A 63 7.62 -2.95 0.93
N PHE A 64 8.15 -3.20 2.13
CA PHE A 64 7.81 -2.49 3.35
C PHE A 64 9.07 -1.96 3.99
N ALA A 65 9.06 -0.70 4.42
CA ALA A 65 10.19 -0.14 5.15
C ALA A 65 9.77 0.74 6.33
N LYS A 66 10.54 0.67 7.41
CA LYS A 66 10.41 1.57 8.56
C LYS A 66 11.79 1.96 9.07
N LYS A 67 12.20 3.16 8.72
CA LYS A 67 13.37 3.84 9.25
C LYS A 67 12.92 4.98 10.16
N ASP A 68 13.84 5.49 10.97
CA ASP A 68 13.57 6.51 11.99
C ASP A 68 12.76 7.70 11.47
N TRP A 69 13.11 8.26 10.30
CA TRP A 69 12.44 9.42 9.70
C TRP A 69 11.49 9.07 8.53
N PHE A 70 11.37 7.79 8.18
CA PHE A 70 10.73 7.37 6.94
C PHE A 70 9.97 6.05 7.11
N ASP A 71 8.73 6.02 6.63
CA ASP A 71 8.03 4.77 6.41
C ASP A 71 7.57 4.64 4.97
N PHE A 72 7.44 3.39 4.55
CA PHE A 72 7.10 3.03 3.20
C PHE A 72 6.34 1.72 3.18
N TYR A 73 5.31 1.69 2.35
CA TYR A 73 4.76 0.46 1.84
C TYR A 73 4.56 0.65 0.34
N GLY A 74 4.74 -0.39 -0.45
CA GLY A 74 4.38 -0.33 -1.85
C GLY A 74 4.39 -1.69 -2.47
N TYR A 75 3.65 -1.81 -3.57
CA TYR A 75 3.56 -3.05 -4.32
C TYR A 75 3.48 -2.78 -5.82
N ILE A 76 3.86 -3.79 -6.59
CA ILE A 76 3.79 -3.83 -8.04
C ILE A 76 3.12 -5.12 -8.45
N ASP A 77 2.01 -5.02 -9.17
CA ASP A 77 1.33 -6.14 -9.80
C ASP A 77 1.74 -6.26 -11.26
N ILE A 78 1.87 -7.50 -11.74
CA ILE A 78 2.06 -7.85 -13.15
C ILE A 78 0.80 -8.62 -13.60
N PRO A 79 -0.26 -7.93 -14.05
CA PRO A 79 -1.56 -8.54 -14.30
C PRO A 79 -1.49 -9.67 -15.32
N LYS A 80 -2.31 -10.70 -15.14
CA LYS A 80 -2.41 -11.87 -16.02
C LYS A 80 -1.08 -12.55 -16.35
N THR A 81 -0.19 -12.65 -15.36
CA THR A 81 1.11 -13.32 -15.53
C THR A 81 0.97 -14.79 -15.93
N PHE A 82 -0.05 -15.49 -15.41
CA PHE A 82 -0.23 -16.94 -15.57
C PHE A 82 -1.26 -17.35 -16.63
N ASP A 83 -1.87 -16.38 -17.33
CA ASP A 83 -3.00 -16.60 -18.25
C ASP A 83 -4.21 -17.33 -17.60
N TRP A 84 -4.40 -17.12 -16.29
CA TRP A 84 -5.52 -17.64 -15.52
C TRP A 84 -6.42 -16.50 -15.06
N GLY A 85 -7.70 -16.57 -15.41
CA GLY A 85 -8.65 -15.51 -15.11
C GLY A 85 -9.98 -15.73 -15.80
N ASN A 86 -10.83 -14.71 -15.81
CA ASN A 86 -12.06 -14.71 -16.60
C ASN A 86 -11.86 -14.01 -17.96
N GLY A 87 -12.88 -13.98 -18.82
CA GLY A 87 -12.78 -13.39 -20.15
C GLY A 87 -12.62 -11.86 -20.21
N ASN A 88 -12.75 -11.15 -19.08
CA ASN A 88 -12.49 -9.71 -18.98
C ASN A 88 -11.03 -9.42 -18.62
N ASP A 89 -10.29 -10.44 -18.21
CA ASP A 89 -8.95 -10.29 -17.69
C ASP A 89 -7.95 -9.98 -18.79
N LYS A 90 -7.14 -8.95 -18.56
CA LYS A 90 -6.13 -8.46 -19.49
C LYS A 90 -4.91 -7.97 -18.72
N GLY A 91 -3.74 -8.14 -19.30
CA GLY A 91 -2.49 -7.77 -18.66
C GLY A 91 -1.30 -7.75 -19.61
N ILE A 92 -0.12 -8.06 -19.08
CA ILE A 92 1.19 -7.94 -19.75
C ILE A 92 1.29 -8.65 -21.12
N TRP A 93 0.49 -9.69 -21.34
CA TRP A 93 0.48 -10.47 -22.59
C TRP A 93 -0.79 -10.33 -23.44
N SER A 94 -1.72 -9.42 -23.10
CA SER A 94 -3.06 -9.41 -23.74
C SER A 94 -3.74 -8.03 -23.81
N ASP A 95 -3.07 -7.06 -24.41
CA ASP A 95 -3.60 -5.70 -24.67
C ASP A 95 -4.29 -5.09 -23.44
N GLY A 96 -3.68 -5.27 -22.28
CA GLY A 96 -4.06 -4.68 -21.00
C GLY A 96 -2.84 -4.11 -20.30
N SER A 97 -3.04 -3.53 -19.11
CA SER A 97 -1.94 -2.91 -18.41
C SER A 97 -0.85 -3.93 -18.06
N PRO A 98 0.41 -3.69 -18.46
CA PRO A 98 1.49 -4.62 -18.13
C PRO A 98 1.93 -4.52 -16.66
N LEU A 99 1.57 -3.42 -15.99
CA LEU A 99 2.05 -3.09 -14.66
C LEU A 99 1.08 -2.16 -13.95
N PHE A 100 0.74 -2.51 -12.72
CA PHE A 100 0.07 -1.64 -11.77
C PHE A 100 0.95 -1.48 -10.53
N MET A 101 1.03 -0.29 -9.94
CA MET A 101 1.74 -0.06 -8.69
C MET A 101 1.02 0.95 -7.79
N GLU A 102 1.14 0.75 -6.48
CA GLU A 102 0.79 1.73 -5.46
C GLU A 102 1.96 1.85 -4.48
N ILE A 103 2.34 3.08 -4.12
CA ILE A 103 3.36 3.37 -3.12
C ILE A 103 2.84 4.36 -2.08
N GLU A 104 3.23 4.17 -0.82
CA GLU A 104 2.83 4.92 0.36
C GLU A 104 4.04 5.44 1.15
N PRO A 105 4.89 6.33 0.59
CA PRO A 105 5.96 6.93 1.38
C PRO A 105 5.39 7.97 2.35
N ARG A 106 5.72 7.87 3.64
CA ARG A 106 5.50 8.95 4.61
C ARG A 106 6.80 9.36 5.27
N PHE A 107 6.95 10.67 5.45
CA PHE A 107 8.14 11.30 6.00
C PHE A 107 7.80 11.94 7.34
N SER A 108 8.53 11.56 8.40
CA SER A 108 8.27 12.06 9.75
C SER A 108 8.57 13.55 9.84
N ILE A 109 7.55 14.35 10.13
CA ILE A 109 7.70 15.79 10.33
C ILE A 109 8.48 16.02 11.63
N ASP A 110 8.17 15.25 12.68
CA ASP A 110 8.86 15.30 13.96
C ASP A 110 10.37 15.10 13.80
N LYS A 111 10.80 14.03 13.11
CA LYS A 111 12.23 13.76 12.91
C LYS A 111 12.90 14.76 11.97
N LEU A 112 12.24 15.17 10.90
CA LEU A 112 12.80 16.13 9.94
C LEU A 112 12.93 17.54 10.53
N THR A 113 12.06 17.91 11.47
CA THR A 113 12.10 19.23 12.14
C THR A 113 12.87 19.22 13.46
N GLY A 114 13.13 18.03 14.03
CA GLY A 114 13.74 17.88 15.35
C GLY A 114 12.82 18.29 16.50
N ALA A 115 11.52 18.46 16.24
CA ALA A 115 10.52 18.86 17.22
C ALA A 115 9.62 17.68 17.58
N ASP A 116 9.28 17.57 18.87
CA ASP A 116 8.24 16.65 19.32
C ASP A 116 6.87 17.29 19.08
N LEU A 117 6.13 16.76 18.11
CA LEU A 117 4.79 17.21 17.73
C LEU A 117 3.71 16.29 18.29
N SER A 118 4.08 15.34 19.16
CA SER A 118 3.12 14.44 19.79
C SER A 118 2.12 15.21 20.65
N PHE A 119 0.87 14.76 20.64
CA PHE A 119 -0.20 15.34 21.44
C PHE A 119 -1.29 14.31 21.72
N GLY A 120 -1.56 14.02 23.00
CA GLY A 120 -2.57 13.04 23.38
C GLY A 120 -2.29 11.67 22.74
N PRO A 121 -3.25 11.07 22.01
CA PRO A 121 -3.05 9.78 21.35
C PRO A 121 -2.26 9.87 20.03
N PHE A 122 -1.94 11.08 19.54
CA PHE A 122 -1.19 11.26 18.29
C PHE A 122 0.31 11.21 18.58
N LYS A 123 0.97 10.12 18.16
CA LYS A 123 2.38 9.84 18.52
C LYS A 123 3.38 10.60 17.68
N GLU A 124 3.08 10.74 16.39
CA GLU A 124 3.99 11.30 15.39
C GLU A 124 3.18 11.78 14.20
N TRP A 125 3.68 12.81 13.50
CA TRP A 125 3.06 13.39 12.32
C TRP A 125 3.93 13.20 11.08
N TYR A 126 3.27 12.99 9.95
CA TYR A 126 3.94 12.64 8.71
C TYR A 126 3.46 13.50 7.55
N PHE A 127 4.39 13.88 6.67
CA PHE A 127 4.05 14.22 5.30
C PHE A 127 3.78 12.90 4.56
N ALA A 128 2.49 12.59 4.38
CA ALA A 128 2.03 11.32 3.87
C ALA A 128 1.71 11.42 2.37
N ASN A 129 2.19 10.45 1.61
CA ASN A 129 1.90 10.32 0.20
C ASN A 129 1.26 8.97 -0.09
N ASN A 130 0.41 8.93 -1.10
CA ASN A 130 -0.05 7.71 -1.72
C ASN A 130 -0.08 7.95 -3.23
N TYR A 131 0.77 7.26 -3.98
CA TYR A 131 0.86 7.39 -5.41
C TYR A 131 0.47 6.07 -6.07
N ILE A 132 -0.51 6.13 -6.98
CA ILE A 132 -1.00 4.99 -7.74
C ILE A 132 -0.69 5.22 -9.21
N TYR A 133 -0.09 4.23 -9.84
CA TYR A 133 0.24 4.24 -11.25
C TYR A 133 -0.21 2.96 -11.91
N ASP A 134 -0.98 3.10 -12.97
CA ASP A 134 -1.37 2.02 -13.86
C ASP A 134 -0.79 2.35 -15.24
N MET A 135 0.10 1.49 -15.75
CA MET A 135 0.83 1.79 -16.98
C MET A 135 -0.09 1.89 -18.19
N GLY A 136 -1.13 1.05 -18.24
CA GLY A 136 -1.99 0.87 -19.40
C GLY A 136 -1.24 0.29 -20.60
N ASP A 137 -1.97 -0.27 -21.55
CA ASP A 137 -1.46 -0.61 -22.89
C ASP A 137 -1.47 0.61 -23.84
N ASN A 138 -2.24 1.65 -23.50
CA ASN A 138 -2.38 2.87 -24.31
C ASN A 138 -2.80 4.09 -23.46
N LYS A 139 -3.00 5.25 -24.10
CA LYS A 139 -3.36 6.49 -23.40
C LYS A 139 -4.70 6.42 -22.67
N ALA A 140 -5.67 5.67 -23.18
CA ALA A 140 -7.01 5.56 -22.62
C ALA A 140 -7.10 4.52 -21.49
N SER A 141 -6.05 3.73 -21.25
CA SER A 141 -6.04 2.64 -20.27
C SER A 141 -5.03 2.84 -19.13
N ARG A 142 -4.43 4.02 -19.01
CA ARG A 142 -3.43 4.35 -17.98
C ARG A 142 -3.98 5.26 -16.89
N GLN A 143 -3.38 5.17 -15.71
CA GLN A 143 -3.69 5.98 -14.54
C GLN A 143 -2.41 6.52 -13.90
N SER A 144 -2.45 7.77 -13.42
CA SER A 144 -1.44 8.32 -12.52
C SER A 144 -2.14 9.26 -11.54
N THR A 145 -2.11 8.89 -10.26
CA THR A 145 -2.86 9.54 -9.20
C THR A 145 -1.95 9.80 -8.02
N TRP A 146 -1.81 11.05 -7.61
CA TRP A 146 -1.00 11.40 -6.43
C TRP A 146 -1.84 12.02 -5.34
N TYR A 147 -1.97 11.29 -4.25
CA TYR A 147 -2.48 11.76 -2.97
C TYR A 147 -1.32 12.26 -2.11
N MET A 148 -1.42 13.47 -1.59
CA MET A 148 -0.45 14.04 -0.65
C MET A 148 -1.18 14.76 0.49
N GLY A 149 -0.65 14.67 1.70
CA GLY A 149 -1.25 15.34 2.84
C GLY A 149 -0.61 14.96 4.18
N LEU A 150 -1.44 14.93 5.22
CA LEU A 150 -1.02 14.77 6.60
C LEU A 150 -1.35 13.36 7.10
N GLY A 151 -0.37 12.67 7.65
CA GLY A 151 -0.50 11.37 8.30
C GLY A 151 -0.17 11.45 9.78
N THR A 152 -0.63 10.45 10.54
CA THR A 152 -0.28 10.28 11.95
C THR A 152 -0.41 8.83 12.37
N ASP A 153 0.36 8.45 13.38
CA ASP A 153 0.24 7.17 14.07
C ASP A 153 -0.38 7.38 15.46
N ILE A 154 -1.29 6.48 15.83
CA ILE A 154 -2.15 6.60 17.02
C ILE A 154 -1.73 5.60 18.09
N ASP A 155 -1.51 6.09 19.31
CA ASP A 155 -1.45 5.27 20.50
C ASP A 155 -2.86 4.91 20.96
N THR A 156 -3.22 3.65 20.78
CA THR A 156 -4.53 3.12 21.17
C THR A 156 -4.54 2.61 22.62
N GLY A 157 -3.38 2.47 23.27
CA GLY A 157 -3.23 1.74 24.52
C GLY A 157 -3.43 0.22 24.40
N LEU A 158 -3.55 -0.30 23.17
CA LEU A 158 -3.74 -1.72 22.86
C LEU A 158 -2.50 -2.27 22.13
N PRO A 159 -2.30 -3.60 22.10
CA PRO A 159 -1.23 -4.24 21.32
C PRO A 159 -1.60 -4.24 19.82
N MET A 160 -1.74 -3.05 19.23
CA MET A 160 -2.07 -2.86 17.82
C MET A 160 -1.42 -1.57 17.30
N GLY A 161 -1.09 -1.53 16.01
CA GLY A 161 -0.77 -0.28 15.33
C GLY A 161 -2.00 0.30 14.66
N LEU A 162 -2.11 1.63 14.67
CA LEU A 162 -3.16 2.37 13.99
C LEU A 162 -2.56 3.62 13.34
N SER A 163 -2.82 3.80 12.05
CA SER A 163 -2.36 4.94 11.27
C SER A 163 -3.53 5.59 10.55
N LEU A 164 -3.58 6.92 10.57
CA LEU A 164 -4.59 7.73 9.91
C LEU A 164 -3.92 8.70 8.96
N ASN A 165 -4.48 8.90 7.77
CA ASN A 165 -3.94 9.84 6.80
C ASN A 165 -5.07 10.54 6.04
N VAL A 166 -4.92 11.85 5.83
CA VAL A 166 -5.79 12.68 4.99
C VAL A 166 -4.98 13.26 3.84
N TYR A 167 -5.56 13.26 2.64
CA TYR A 167 -4.86 13.68 1.43
C TYR A 167 -5.74 14.57 0.55
N ALA A 168 -5.11 15.55 -0.09
CA ALA A 168 -5.59 16.12 -1.36
C ALA A 168 -5.02 15.30 -2.53
N LYS A 169 -5.71 15.29 -3.67
CA LYS A 169 -5.34 14.47 -4.82
C LYS A 169 -5.13 15.34 -6.06
N TYR A 170 -3.99 15.17 -6.72
CA TYR A 170 -3.82 15.57 -8.11
C TYR A 170 -4.00 14.36 -9.01
N GLN A 171 -4.91 14.46 -9.97
CA GLN A 171 -5.19 13.42 -10.95
C GLN A 171 -4.46 13.77 -12.24
N TRP A 172 -3.54 12.93 -12.71
CA TRP A 172 -3.03 13.00 -14.09
C TRP A 172 -3.93 12.16 -14.98
N GLN A 173 -3.43 11.07 -15.55
CA GLN A 173 -4.25 10.18 -16.36
C GLN A 173 -5.20 9.39 -15.46
N ASN A 174 -6.38 9.11 -15.98
CA ASN A 174 -7.45 8.40 -15.31
C ASN A 174 -8.37 7.72 -16.33
N TYR A 175 -7.79 6.87 -17.16
CA TYR A 175 -8.53 6.12 -18.18
C TYR A 175 -9.36 6.99 -19.15
N GLY A 176 -8.91 8.22 -19.42
CA GLY A 176 -9.64 9.19 -20.25
C GLY A 176 -10.86 9.83 -19.58
N ALA A 177 -11.00 9.75 -18.26
CA ALA A 177 -12.08 10.39 -17.51
C ALA A 177 -12.01 11.92 -17.62
N SER A 178 -13.13 12.59 -17.30
CA SER A 178 -13.22 14.05 -17.40
C SER A 178 -12.39 14.80 -16.36
N ASN A 179 -11.94 14.12 -15.30
CA ASN A 179 -11.17 14.71 -14.19
C ASN A 179 -9.65 14.53 -14.35
N GLU A 180 -9.16 14.30 -15.56
CA GLU A 180 -7.72 14.25 -15.81
C GLU A 180 -7.09 15.64 -15.72
N ASN A 181 -5.86 15.69 -15.21
CA ASN A 181 -5.01 16.88 -15.13
C ASN A 181 -5.55 18.02 -14.25
N GLU A 182 -6.18 17.67 -13.13
CA GLU A 182 -6.68 18.62 -12.15
C GLU A 182 -6.55 18.13 -10.70
N TRP A 183 -6.73 19.06 -9.77
CA TRP A 183 -6.93 18.74 -8.35
C TRP A 183 -8.38 18.28 -8.15
N ASP A 184 -8.58 17.03 -7.78
CA ASP A 184 -9.90 16.42 -7.71
C ASP A 184 -10.07 15.53 -6.47
N GLY A 185 -10.83 16.02 -5.49
CA GLY A 185 -11.22 15.24 -4.33
C GLY A 185 -10.12 14.99 -3.29
N TYR A 186 -10.50 14.24 -2.26
CA TYR A 186 -9.71 13.96 -1.07
C TYR A 186 -9.83 12.49 -0.68
N ARG A 187 -8.89 12.00 0.12
CA ARG A 187 -8.93 10.62 0.66
C ARG A 187 -8.64 10.65 2.15
N PHE A 188 -9.40 9.87 2.91
CA PHE A 188 -9.05 9.47 4.28
C PHE A 188 -8.67 7.99 4.26
N LYS A 189 -7.44 7.65 4.65
CA LYS A 189 -6.94 6.27 4.74
C LYS A 189 -6.69 5.92 6.20
N VAL A 190 -7.27 4.80 6.62
CA VAL A 190 -7.06 4.20 7.94
C VAL A 190 -6.44 2.82 7.74
N LYS A 191 -5.33 2.54 8.44
CA LYS A 191 -4.66 1.24 8.42
C LYS A 191 -4.40 0.81 9.85
N TYR A 192 -4.63 -0.46 10.15
CA TYR A 192 -4.31 -1.04 11.46
C TYR A 192 -3.69 -2.43 11.31
N PHE A 193 -2.86 -2.81 12.27
CA PHE A 193 -2.31 -4.16 12.39
C PHE A 193 -2.47 -4.63 13.84
N VAL A 194 -2.78 -5.91 14.04
CA VAL A 194 -3.00 -6.55 15.35
C VAL A 194 -2.20 -7.84 15.41
#